data_AF-A0A7Z8VIS6-F1
#
_entry.id   AF-A0A7Z8VIS6-F1
#
_cell.length_a   1.000
_cell.length_b   1.000
_cell.length_c   1.000
_cell.angle_alpha   90.00
_cell.angle_beta   90.00
_cell.angle_gamma   90.00
#
_symmetry.space_group_name_H-M   'P 1'
#
loop_
_entity.id
_entity.type
_entity.pdbx_description
1 polymer ?
#
loop_
_entity_poly.entity_id
_entity_poly.type
_entity_poly.pdbx_seq_one_letter_code
_entity_poly.pdbx_strand_id
1 'polypeptide(L)'
;MSCSRYIVSPFLAHTVSGTGSLLNSTILAPYSRTQENDADAIGQLLAIKSGWTPEGITTFLNTLDRETERKGLEGDQFSFFATHPSTPKRVKATEVRAVELNAEKKFQQKRYLIAKNHKAFLNKFNGLIVGSDARQGVIVEQDFLHPTMNIGLTFPGDWKISNQPQYVSAVNKQKDGLLILELQGEGNDPVKAAHDFLNKAKIANQSVS
;
A
#
# COMPACT_ATOMS: atom_id res chain seq x y z
N MET A 1 37.74 0.13 11.77
CA MET A 1 38.16 1.43 11.18
C MET A 1 36.93 2.03 10.53
N SER A 2 36.44 3.13 11.09
CA SER A 2 35.18 3.79 10.74
C SER A 2 35.44 4.84 9.66
N CYS A 3 34.69 4.78 8.55
CA CYS A 3 34.58 5.91 7.63
C CYS A 3 33.26 5.83 6.86
N SER A 4 32.14 6.16 7.54
CA SER A 4 30.92 6.60 6.85
C SER A 4 30.99 8.11 6.73
N ARG A 5 31.31 8.62 5.54
CA ARG A 5 31.16 10.04 5.20
C ARG A 5 29.86 10.22 4.45
N TYR A 6 28.93 10.96 5.05
CA TYR A 6 27.66 11.34 4.46
C TYR A 6 27.81 12.65 3.69
N ILE A 7 27.29 12.72 2.47
CA ILE A 7 27.18 13.97 1.69
C ILE A 7 25.74 14.44 1.79
N VAL A 8 25.51 15.59 2.42
CA VAL A 8 24.20 16.23 2.52
C VAL A 8 24.11 17.29 1.42
N SER A 9 23.15 17.14 0.49
CA SER A 9 22.88 18.12 -0.56
C SER A 9 21.37 18.43 -0.63
N PRO A 10 20.94 19.66 -0.32
CA PRO A 10 19.52 20.06 -0.35
C PRO A 10 18.85 19.88 -1.71
N PHE A 11 19.61 20.01 -2.81
CA PHE A 11 19.08 19.91 -4.17
C PHE A 11 18.75 18.47 -4.57
N LEU A 12 19.52 17.48 -4.09
CA LEU A 12 19.27 16.06 -4.33
C LEU A 12 18.08 15.55 -3.50
N ALA A 13 17.85 16.13 -2.32
CA ALA A 13 16.70 15.78 -1.48
C ALA A 13 15.37 16.07 -2.18
N HIS A 14 15.24 17.17 -2.91
CA HIS A 14 14.03 17.48 -3.70
C HIS A 14 13.82 16.58 -4.91
N THR A 15 14.89 16.11 -5.56
CA THR A 15 14.80 15.26 -6.77
C THR A 15 14.55 13.80 -6.41
N VAL A 16 15.27 13.24 -5.43
CA VAL A 16 15.09 11.83 -5.02
C VAL A 16 13.80 11.62 -4.21
N SER A 17 13.34 12.64 -3.48
CA SER A 17 11.98 12.62 -2.89
C SER A 17 10.87 12.81 -3.92
N GLY A 18 11.19 13.20 -5.15
CA GLY A 18 10.24 13.73 -6.13
C GLY A 18 10.15 12.98 -7.47
N THR A 19 11.11 12.14 -7.88
CA THR A 19 11.12 11.63 -9.27
C THR A 19 11.43 10.14 -9.47
N GLY A 20 11.57 9.33 -8.41
CA GLY A 20 11.92 7.90 -8.55
C GLY A 20 10.76 6.89 -8.60
N SER A 21 9.52 7.27 -8.25
CA SER A 21 8.36 6.35 -8.23
C SER A 21 7.00 7.03 -8.32
N LEU A 22 6.91 8.19 -8.98
CA LEU A 22 5.67 8.99 -9.07
C LEU A 22 4.97 8.92 -10.44
N LEU A 23 5.07 7.80 -11.17
CA LEU A 23 4.32 7.62 -12.43
C LEU A 23 3.46 6.36 -12.50
N ASN A 24 3.30 5.63 -11.39
CA ASN A 24 2.23 4.64 -11.25
C ASN A 24 1.02 5.19 -10.49
N SER A 25 0.76 6.50 -10.56
CA SER A 25 -0.61 7.01 -10.44
C SER A 25 -1.38 6.55 -11.69
N THR A 26 -1.59 5.24 -11.79
CA THR A 26 -2.51 4.63 -12.75
C THR A 26 -3.79 5.42 -12.66
N ILE A 27 -4.18 6.04 -13.77
CA ILE A 27 -5.53 6.55 -13.99
C ILE A 27 -6.43 5.33 -13.90
N LEU A 28 -6.87 4.98 -12.70
CA LEU A 28 -7.83 3.92 -12.52
C LEU A 28 -9.16 4.51 -12.96
N ALA A 29 -9.64 4.09 -14.13
CA ALA A 29 -10.93 4.54 -14.61
C ALA A 29 -12.02 4.07 -13.62
N PRO A 30 -12.86 4.98 -13.10
CA PRO A 30 -13.93 4.59 -12.20
C PRO A 30 -14.98 3.76 -12.95
N TYR A 31 -15.54 2.77 -12.27
CA TYR A 31 -16.67 2.01 -12.79
C TYR A 31 -17.92 2.90 -12.90
N SER A 32 -18.75 2.62 -13.91
CA SER A 32 -20.02 3.30 -14.06
C SER A 32 -20.99 2.92 -12.94
N ARG A 33 -21.95 3.81 -12.64
CA ARG A 33 -22.98 3.56 -11.62
C ARG A 33 -23.79 2.28 -11.88
N THR A 34 -24.01 1.92 -13.15
CA THR A 34 -24.72 0.70 -13.51
C THR A 34 -23.89 -0.54 -13.17
N GLN A 35 -22.60 -0.55 -13.53
CA GLN A 35 -21.69 -1.65 -13.20
C GLN A 35 -21.58 -1.88 -11.70
N GLU A 36 -21.50 -0.82 -10.91
CA GLU A 36 -21.49 -0.93 -9.44
C GLU A 36 -22.78 -1.56 -8.89
N ASN A 37 -23.95 -1.12 -9.37
CA ASN A 37 -25.21 -1.68 -8.91
C ASN A 37 -25.39 -3.15 -9.31
N ASP A 38 -24.94 -3.53 -10.51
CA ASP A 38 -24.99 -4.91 -10.99
C ASP A 38 -24.02 -5.80 -10.17
N ALA A 39 -22.81 -5.29 -9.89
CA ALA A 39 -21.84 -5.97 -9.05
C ALA A 39 -22.37 -6.18 -7.63
N ASP A 40 -22.98 -5.16 -7.02
CA ASP A 40 -23.62 -5.25 -5.71
C ASP A 40 -24.75 -6.30 -5.72
N ALA A 41 -25.61 -6.30 -6.75
CA ALA A 41 -26.71 -7.25 -6.89
C ALA A 41 -26.21 -8.71 -7.00
N ILE A 42 -25.21 -8.94 -7.87
CA ILE A 42 -24.59 -10.25 -8.04
C ILE A 42 -23.90 -10.68 -6.75
N GLY A 43 -23.19 -9.77 -6.08
CA GLY A 43 -22.53 -10.01 -4.80
C GLY A 43 -23.52 -10.48 -3.73
N GLN A 44 -24.68 -9.82 -3.60
CA GLN A 44 -25.71 -10.19 -2.62
C GLN A 44 -26.31 -11.57 -2.93
N LEU A 45 -26.53 -11.86 -4.22
CA LEU A 45 -27.00 -13.16 -4.66
C LEU A 45 -25.98 -14.27 -4.37
N LEU A 46 -24.68 -14.02 -4.58
CA LEU A 46 -23.62 -14.96 -4.26
C LEU A 46 -23.49 -15.17 -2.74
N ALA A 47 -23.59 -14.10 -1.96
CA ALA A 47 -23.57 -14.17 -0.50
C ALA A 47 -24.68 -15.09 0.02
N ILE A 48 -25.93 -14.86 -0.38
CA ILE A 48 -27.04 -15.68 0.10
C ILE A 48 -26.96 -17.13 -0.40
N LYS A 49 -26.54 -17.36 -1.66
CA LYS A 49 -26.33 -18.71 -2.20
C LYS A 49 -25.24 -19.50 -1.46
N SER A 50 -24.25 -18.82 -0.89
CA SER A 50 -23.14 -19.45 -0.16
C SER A 50 -23.39 -19.51 1.37
N GLY A 51 -24.58 -19.16 1.84
CA GLY A 51 -24.95 -19.20 3.26
C GLY A 51 -24.46 -17.98 4.07
N TRP A 52 -24.16 -16.87 3.42
CA TRP A 52 -23.88 -15.57 4.03
C TRP A 52 -25.08 -14.64 3.93
N THR A 53 -25.10 -13.60 4.77
CA THR A 53 -26.20 -12.61 4.80
C THR A 53 -26.00 -11.57 3.70
N PRO A 54 -27.00 -11.33 2.82
CA PRO A 54 -26.89 -10.32 1.75
C PRO A 54 -26.69 -8.89 2.27
N GLU A 55 -27.03 -8.61 3.54
CA GLU A 55 -26.78 -7.35 4.24
C GLU A 55 -25.28 -7.03 4.44
N GLY A 56 -24.40 -8.03 4.27
CA GLY A 56 -22.96 -7.84 4.44
C GLY A 56 -22.40 -6.76 3.50
N ILE A 57 -22.94 -6.68 2.27
CA ILE A 57 -22.55 -5.65 1.30
C ILE A 57 -23.01 -4.26 1.75
N THR A 58 -24.25 -4.13 2.24
CA THR A 58 -24.75 -2.87 2.80
C THR A 58 -23.89 -2.39 3.97
N THR A 59 -23.55 -3.30 4.88
CA THR A 59 -22.71 -3.00 6.05
C THR A 59 -21.30 -2.59 5.64
N PHE A 60 -20.76 -3.23 4.61
CA PHE A 60 -19.45 -2.90 4.04
C PHE A 60 -19.44 -1.50 3.43
N LEU A 61 -20.42 -1.15 2.59
CA LEU A 61 -20.52 0.19 1.98
C LEU A 61 -20.64 1.29 3.05
N ASN A 62 -21.52 1.11 4.04
CA ASN A 62 -21.64 2.06 5.16
C ASN A 62 -20.35 2.19 6.00
N THR A 63 -19.57 1.11 6.10
CA THR A 63 -18.29 1.14 6.81
C THR A 63 -17.24 1.91 6.02
N LEU A 64 -17.19 1.72 4.71
CA LEU A 64 -16.28 2.48 3.85
C LEU A 64 -16.62 3.97 3.79
N ASP A 65 -17.91 4.33 3.77
CA ASP A 65 -18.35 5.73 3.83
C ASP A 65 -17.86 6.39 5.12
N ARG A 66 -18.09 5.75 6.29
CA ARG A 66 -17.60 6.23 7.59
C ARG A 66 -16.07 6.32 7.66
N GLU A 67 -15.36 5.35 7.09
CA GLU A 67 -13.90 5.37 7.03
C GLU A 67 -13.37 6.52 6.18
N THR A 68 -14.05 6.83 5.07
CA THR A 68 -13.72 7.95 4.19
C THR A 68 -13.94 9.29 4.89
N GLU A 69 -15.08 9.44 5.58
CA GLU A 69 -15.36 10.62 6.42
C GLU A 69 -14.30 10.81 7.52
N ARG A 70 -13.90 9.71 8.18
CA ARG A 70 -12.90 9.74 9.25
C ARG A 70 -11.51 10.15 8.76
N LYS A 71 -11.09 9.68 7.58
CA LYS A 71 -9.76 9.97 7.02
C LYS A 71 -9.64 11.39 6.45
N GLY A 72 -10.75 12.07 6.16
CA GLY A 72 -10.75 13.41 5.57
C GLY A 72 -10.22 13.45 4.12
N LEU A 73 -10.13 14.65 3.53
CA LEU A 73 -9.66 14.88 2.14
C LEU A 73 -8.17 14.54 1.92
N GLU A 74 -7.40 14.34 3.00
CA GLU A 74 -5.99 13.93 2.94
C GLU A 74 -5.82 12.40 2.94
N GLY A 75 -6.92 11.65 3.03
CA GLY A 75 -6.97 10.20 3.12
C GLY A 75 -6.71 9.47 1.80
N ASP A 76 -5.45 9.44 1.40
CA ASP A 76 -4.81 8.47 0.49
C ASP A 76 -5.34 8.40 -0.97
N GLN A 77 -4.42 8.48 -1.93
CA GLN A 77 -4.69 8.46 -3.38
C GLN A 77 -5.16 7.08 -3.92
N PHE A 78 -5.40 6.13 -3.01
CA PHE A 78 -5.87 4.76 -3.28
C PHE A 78 -7.10 4.39 -2.43
N SER A 79 -8.03 5.33 -2.24
CA SER A 79 -9.35 4.99 -1.67
C SER A 79 -10.09 3.99 -2.56
N PHE A 80 -10.73 2.96 -1.99
CA PHE A 80 -11.60 2.03 -2.72
C PHE A 80 -12.64 2.77 -3.59
N PHE A 81 -13.10 3.94 -3.13
CA PHE A 81 -14.04 4.78 -3.86
C PHE A 81 -13.44 5.57 -5.03
N ALA A 82 -12.11 5.58 -5.20
CA ALA A 82 -11.48 6.13 -6.39
C ALA A 82 -11.90 5.35 -7.65
N THR A 83 -12.07 4.03 -7.53
CA THR A 83 -12.52 3.16 -8.63
C THR A 83 -13.96 2.71 -8.50
N HIS A 84 -14.47 2.55 -7.29
CA HIS A 84 -15.82 2.08 -7.01
C HIS A 84 -16.64 3.13 -6.24
N PRO A 85 -17.08 4.25 -6.85
CA PRO A 85 -17.73 5.32 -6.12
C PRO A 85 -18.95 4.86 -5.29
N SER A 86 -18.94 5.11 -3.98
CA SER A 86 -20.14 4.93 -3.16
C SER A 86 -21.17 6.00 -3.47
N THR A 87 -22.46 5.62 -3.34
CA THR A 87 -23.55 6.58 -3.39
C THR A 87 -24.65 6.16 -2.40
N PRO A 88 -25.37 7.11 -1.78
CA PRO A 88 -26.54 6.79 -0.95
C PRO A 88 -27.59 5.94 -1.68
N LYS A 89 -27.70 6.11 -3.01
CA LYS A 89 -28.59 5.30 -3.86
C LYS A 89 -28.16 3.83 -3.91
N ARG A 90 -26.85 3.53 -3.96
CA ARG A 90 -26.33 2.16 -3.92
C ARG A 90 -26.65 1.49 -2.59
N VAL A 91 -26.31 2.15 -1.48
CA VAL A 91 -26.62 1.66 -0.13
C VAL A 91 -28.11 1.31 -0.03
N LYS A 92 -28.99 2.24 -0.46
CA LYS A 92 -30.44 1.99 -0.42
C LYS A 92 -30.89 0.82 -1.29
N ALA A 93 -30.33 0.69 -2.49
CA ALA A 93 -30.63 -0.43 -3.37
C ALA A 93 -30.19 -1.77 -2.75
N THR A 94 -29.03 -1.82 -2.10
CA THR A 94 -28.56 -3.02 -1.41
C THR A 94 -29.44 -3.37 -0.19
N GLU A 95 -29.90 -2.38 0.58
CA GLU A 95 -30.83 -2.60 1.70
C GLU A 95 -32.12 -3.28 1.24
N VAL A 96 -32.77 -2.72 0.22
CA VAL A 96 -34.04 -3.23 -0.30
C VAL A 96 -33.85 -4.65 -0.83
N ARG A 97 -32.81 -4.88 -1.64
CA ARG A 97 -32.54 -6.20 -2.23
C ARG A 97 -32.19 -7.25 -1.18
N ALA A 98 -31.50 -6.87 -0.09
CA ALA A 98 -31.21 -7.81 1.00
C ALA A 98 -32.51 -8.34 1.64
N VAL A 99 -33.49 -7.46 1.86
CA VAL A 99 -34.82 -7.84 2.39
C VAL A 99 -35.53 -8.79 1.43
N GLU A 100 -35.54 -8.48 0.13
CA GLU A 100 -36.14 -9.32 -0.91
C GLU A 100 -35.50 -10.71 -0.95
N LEU A 101 -34.17 -10.78 -1.01
CA LEU A 101 -33.42 -12.04 -1.05
C LEU A 101 -33.65 -12.89 0.20
N ASN A 102 -33.75 -12.29 1.39
CA ASN A 102 -34.02 -13.04 2.62
C ASN A 102 -35.45 -13.56 2.70
N ALA A 103 -36.41 -12.92 2.04
CA ALA A 103 -37.76 -13.45 1.89
C ALA A 103 -37.81 -14.70 0.96
N GLU A 104 -36.81 -14.85 0.08
CA GLU A 104 -36.69 -15.99 -0.82
C GLU A 104 -36.19 -17.26 -0.09
N LYS A 105 -37.12 -18.11 0.35
CA LYS A 105 -36.83 -19.36 1.09
C LYS A 105 -35.91 -20.37 0.37
N LYS A 106 -35.68 -20.21 -0.94
CA LYS A 106 -34.87 -21.12 -1.77
C LYS A 106 -33.35 -21.07 -1.49
N PHE A 107 -32.87 -20.04 -0.79
CA PHE A 107 -31.44 -19.86 -0.53
C PHE A 107 -31.02 -20.22 0.91
N GLN A 108 -31.87 -20.92 1.67
CA GLN A 108 -31.53 -21.42 3.00
C GLN A 108 -30.52 -22.58 2.92
N GLN A 109 -29.26 -22.26 2.62
CA GLN A 109 -28.16 -23.21 2.57
C GLN A 109 -27.42 -23.30 3.91
N LYS A 110 -26.87 -24.47 4.23
CA LYS A 110 -25.94 -24.64 5.35
C LYS A 110 -24.71 -23.78 5.10
N ARG A 111 -24.40 -22.90 6.06
CA ARG A 111 -23.21 -22.07 6.04
C ARG A 111 -21.95 -22.93 6.15
N TYR A 112 -21.07 -22.85 5.17
CA TYR A 112 -19.74 -23.44 5.26
C TYR A 112 -18.86 -22.53 6.11
N LEU A 113 -18.69 -22.90 7.39
CA LEU A 113 -17.83 -22.15 8.29
C LEU A 113 -16.36 -22.34 7.90
N ILE A 114 -15.65 -21.24 7.67
CA ILE A 114 -14.20 -21.23 7.42
C ILE A 114 -13.46 -21.88 8.61
N ALA A 115 -13.96 -21.69 9.82
CA ALA A 115 -13.47 -22.35 11.03
C ALA A 115 -14.59 -22.55 12.06
N LYS A 116 -14.39 -23.50 12.98
CA LYS A 116 -15.39 -23.85 14.02
C LYS A 116 -15.63 -22.73 15.03
N ASN A 117 -14.63 -21.88 15.27
CA ASN A 117 -14.68 -20.74 16.18
C ASN A 117 -13.59 -19.71 15.84
N HIS A 118 -13.63 -18.56 16.50
CA HIS A 118 -12.68 -17.46 16.26
C HIS A 118 -11.22 -17.86 16.45
N LYS A 119 -10.90 -18.63 17.51
CA LYS A 119 -9.53 -19.12 17.74
C LYS A 119 -9.04 -20.00 16.59
N ALA A 120 -9.88 -20.91 16.11
CA ALA A 120 -9.56 -21.77 14.97
C ALA A 120 -9.41 -20.98 13.66
N PHE A 121 -10.13 -19.87 13.50
CA PHE A 121 -9.95 -18.94 12.38
C PHE A 121 -8.60 -18.22 12.47
N LEU A 122 -8.28 -17.61 13.62
CA LEU A 122 -7.01 -16.91 13.84
C LEU A 122 -5.79 -17.83 13.67
N ASN A 123 -5.89 -19.07 14.13
CA ASN A 123 -4.82 -20.06 13.95
C ASN A 123 -4.50 -20.36 12.48
N LYS A 124 -5.41 -20.10 11.54
CA LYS A 124 -5.12 -20.25 10.10
C LYS A 124 -4.15 -19.18 9.58
N PHE A 125 -3.98 -18.07 10.31
CA PHE A 125 -3.04 -17.01 9.95
C PHE A 125 -1.65 -17.23 10.57
N ASN A 126 -1.49 -18.21 11.46
CA ASN A 126 -0.19 -18.49 12.08
C ASN A 126 0.82 -18.93 11.01
N GLY A 127 1.95 -18.24 10.95
CA GLY A 127 3.01 -18.52 9.98
C GLY A 127 2.79 -17.86 8.61
N LEU A 128 1.69 -17.13 8.40
CA LEU A 128 1.59 -16.27 7.23
C LEU A 128 2.56 -15.10 7.38
N ILE A 129 3.52 -15.04 6.46
CA ILE A 129 4.40 -13.88 6.30
C ILE A 129 3.58 -12.82 5.55
N VAL A 130 3.30 -11.72 6.23
CA VAL A 130 2.55 -10.58 5.67
C VAL A 130 3.49 -9.39 5.61
N GLY A 131 3.50 -8.69 4.47
CA GLY A 131 4.34 -7.53 4.23
C GLY A 131 5.47 -7.81 3.25
N SER A 132 6.49 -6.96 3.28
CA SER A 132 7.64 -7.01 2.38
C SER A 132 8.47 -8.28 2.62
N ASP A 133 8.98 -8.86 1.53
CA ASP A 133 9.92 -9.98 1.62
C ASP A 133 11.17 -9.56 2.39
N ALA A 134 11.43 -10.19 3.53
CA ALA A 134 12.58 -9.85 4.38
C ALA A 134 13.93 -9.99 3.66
N ARG A 135 13.99 -10.76 2.56
CA ARG A 135 15.19 -10.88 1.71
C ARG A 135 15.51 -9.60 0.95
N GLN A 136 14.56 -8.68 0.80
CA GLN A 136 14.74 -7.34 0.24
C GLN A 136 15.01 -6.28 1.33
N GLY A 137 15.20 -6.74 2.57
CA GLY A 137 15.34 -5.88 3.74
C GLY A 137 14.01 -5.47 4.36
N VAL A 138 14.07 -5.19 5.65
CA VAL A 138 12.92 -4.76 6.46
C VAL A 138 13.26 -3.47 7.17
N ILE A 139 12.24 -2.63 7.38
CA ILE A 139 12.33 -1.44 8.23
C ILE A 139 11.57 -1.74 9.51
N VAL A 140 12.26 -1.66 10.64
CA VAL A 140 11.66 -1.75 11.98
C VAL A 140 11.95 -0.44 12.68
N GLU A 141 10.91 0.37 12.90
CA GLU A 141 11.05 1.75 13.37
C GLU A 141 12.00 2.56 12.47
N GLN A 142 13.23 2.77 12.92
CA GLN A 142 14.25 3.54 12.24
C GLN A 142 15.43 2.69 11.76
N ASP A 143 15.36 1.38 11.97
CA ASP A 143 16.39 0.42 11.58
C ASP A 143 16.03 -0.25 10.26
N PHE A 144 16.92 -0.10 9.27
CA PHE A 144 16.93 -0.94 8.08
C PHE A 144 17.81 -2.17 8.32
N LEU A 145 17.23 -3.36 8.13
CA LEU A 145 17.88 -4.65 8.33
C LEU A 145 17.80 -5.47 7.04
N HIS A 146 18.95 -5.89 6.50
CA HIS A 146 19.01 -6.75 5.31
C HIS A 146 19.71 -8.08 5.64
N PRO A 147 18.96 -9.17 5.97
CA PRO A 147 19.53 -10.40 6.51
C PRO A 147 20.50 -11.11 5.54
N THR A 148 20.20 -11.10 4.23
CA THR A 148 21.04 -11.78 3.23
C THR A 148 22.41 -11.12 3.05
N MET A 149 22.49 -9.79 3.15
CA MET A 149 23.72 -9.02 2.97
C MET A 149 24.41 -8.69 4.31
N ASN A 150 23.78 -9.06 5.42
CA ASN A 150 24.19 -8.71 6.78
C ASN A 150 24.42 -7.19 6.97
N ILE A 151 23.50 -6.38 6.44
CA ILE A 151 23.52 -4.92 6.59
C ILE A 151 22.51 -4.52 7.66
N GLY A 152 22.96 -3.68 8.59
CA GLY A 152 22.12 -2.97 9.56
C GLY A 152 22.44 -1.48 9.52
N LEU A 153 21.42 -0.64 9.40
CA LEU A 153 21.57 0.82 9.38
C LEU A 153 20.44 1.48 10.16
N THR A 154 20.81 2.27 11.17
CA THR A 154 19.86 3.10 11.93
C THR A 154 19.83 4.50 11.35
N PHE A 155 18.66 4.95 10.91
CA PHE A 155 18.46 6.32 10.46
C PHE A 155 18.13 7.25 11.64
N PRO A 156 18.22 8.58 11.48
CA PRO A 156 17.76 9.51 12.51
C PRO A 156 16.23 9.46 12.66
N GLY A 157 15.72 9.66 13.89
CA GLY A 157 14.33 9.34 14.27
C GLY A 157 13.22 10.13 13.57
N ASP A 158 13.50 11.30 13.00
CA ASP A 158 12.53 12.14 12.30
C ASP A 158 12.61 12.00 10.77
N TRP A 159 13.39 11.03 10.27
CA TRP A 159 13.56 10.80 8.85
C TRP A 159 12.54 9.79 8.32
N LYS A 160 11.98 10.06 7.15
CA LYS A 160 11.11 9.13 6.45
C LYS A 160 11.95 8.17 5.62
N ILE A 161 11.92 6.87 5.96
CA ILE A 161 12.66 5.81 5.27
C ILE A 161 11.78 5.19 4.17
N SER A 162 12.38 4.87 3.03
CA SER A 162 11.79 4.12 1.92
C SER A 162 12.71 2.98 1.53
N ASN A 163 12.18 1.74 1.50
CA ASN A 163 12.91 0.56 1.01
C ASN A 163 12.42 0.20 -0.40
N GLN A 164 13.34 0.14 -1.35
CA GLN A 164 13.11 -0.30 -2.72
C GLN A 164 14.04 -1.48 -3.04
N PRO A 165 13.70 -2.37 -4.00
CA PRO A 165 14.52 -3.53 -4.32
C PRO A 165 15.98 -3.21 -4.70
N GLN A 166 16.25 -2.00 -5.21
CA GLN A 166 17.57 -1.57 -5.65
C GLN A 166 18.29 -0.65 -4.64
N TYR A 167 17.55 0.07 -3.80
CA TYR A 167 18.12 1.05 -2.87
C TYR A 167 17.23 1.29 -1.66
N VAL A 168 17.82 1.78 -0.59
CA VAL A 168 17.13 2.31 0.58
C VAL A 168 17.41 3.79 0.65
N SER A 169 16.38 4.61 0.85
CA SER A 169 16.56 6.04 1.03
C SER A 169 15.90 6.55 2.30
N ALA A 170 16.41 7.65 2.84
CA ALA A 170 15.77 8.36 3.93
C ALA A 170 15.87 9.86 3.69
N VAL A 171 14.80 10.57 4.01
CA VAL A 171 14.68 12.02 3.83
C VAL A 171 14.27 12.64 5.16
N ASN A 172 14.91 13.73 5.56
CA ASN A 172 14.54 14.41 6.79
C ASN A 172 13.20 15.15 6.65
N LYS A 173 12.62 15.55 7.78
CA LYS A 173 11.31 16.23 7.82
C LYS A 173 11.25 17.51 6.96
N GLN A 174 12.35 18.27 6.93
CA GLN A 174 12.45 19.54 6.17
C GLN A 174 12.70 19.32 4.67
N LYS A 175 12.97 18.07 4.24
CA LYS A 175 13.27 17.68 2.86
C LYS A 175 14.51 18.34 2.25
N ASP A 176 15.46 18.78 3.08
CA ASP A 176 16.76 19.34 2.70
C ASP A 176 17.94 18.40 3.01
N GLY A 177 17.67 17.23 3.62
CA GLY A 177 18.61 16.14 3.85
C GLY A 177 18.15 14.84 3.21
N LEU A 178 19.08 14.13 2.57
CA LEU A 178 18.84 12.85 1.90
C LEU A 178 19.98 11.88 2.18
N LEU A 179 19.61 10.64 2.47
CA LEU A 179 20.50 9.49 2.55
C LEU A 179 20.03 8.46 1.54
N ILE A 180 20.94 7.87 0.78
CA ILE A 180 20.69 6.74 -0.12
C ILE A 180 21.75 5.68 0.15
N LEU A 181 21.31 4.45 0.32
CA LEU A 181 22.11 3.25 0.32
C LEU A 181 21.73 2.42 -0.90
N GLU A 182 22.67 2.23 -1.82
CA GLU A 182 22.49 1.47 -3.06
C GLU A 182 23.70 0.58 -3.29
N LEU A 183 23.49 -0.60 -3.86
CA LEU A 183 24.59 -1.43 -4.36
C LEU A 183 25.15 -0.79 -5.63
N GLN A 184 26.33 -0.19 -5.54
CA GLN A 184 27.10 0.22 -6.72
C GLN A 184 27.89 -0.99 -7.25
N GLY A 185 28.08 -1.00 -8.59
CA GLY A 185 28.65 -2.14 -9.33
C GLY A 185 30.10 -2.51 -8.95
N GLU A 186 30.81 -3.17 -9.87
CA GLU A 186 32.14 -3.74 -9.56
C GLU A 186 33.16 -2.70 -9.07
N GLY A 187 33.76 -2.95 -7.92
CA GLY A 187 34.80 -2.12 -7.32
C GLY A 187 34.81 -2.16 -5.79
N ASN A 188 35.85 -1.58 -5.18
CA ASN A 188 36.01 -1.46 -3.73
C ASN A 188 36.30 -0.02 -3.26
N ASP A 189 36.12 0.96 -4.16
CA ASP A 189 36.31 2.38 -3.87
C ASP A 189 34.94 3.09 -3.70
N PRO A 190 34.47 3.28 -2.45
CA PRO A 190 33.19 3.93 -2.18
C PRO A 190 33.20 5.42 -2.55
N VAL A 191 34.35 6.08 -2.58
CA VAL A 191 34.46 7.51 -2.92
C VAL A 191 34.29 7.68 -4.42
N LYS A 192 34.95 6.84 -5.22
CA LYS A 192 34.73 6.82 -6.68
C LYS A 192 33.28 6.51 -7.00
N ALA A 193 32.68 5.50 -6.34
CA ALA A 193 31.28 5.15 -6.54
C ALA A 193 30.33 6.33 -6.24
N ALA A 194 30.57 7.07 -5.15
CA ALA A 194 29.80 8.27 -4.82
C ALA A 194 29.95 9.38 -5.86
N HIS A 195 31.16 9.64 -6.35
CA HIS A 195 31.39 10.62 -7.42
C HIS A 195 30.71 10.22 -8.73
N ASP A 196 30.81 8.95 -9.12
CA ASP A 196 30.17 8.42 -10.33
C ASP A 196 28.65 8.54 -10.26
N PHE A 197 28.05 8.24 -9.10
CA PHE A 197 26.62 8.42 -8.84
C PHE A 197 26.21 9.90 -8.98
N LEU A 198 26.93 10.82 -8.32
CA LEU A 198 26.63 12.25 -8.37
C LEU A 198 26.75 12.81 -9.81
N ASN A 199 27.73 12.33 -10.57
CA ASN A 199 27.90 12.73 -11.97
C ASN A 199 26.75 12.21 -12.84
N LYS A 200 26.32 10.95 -12.67
CA LYS A 200 25.15 10.40 -13.38
C LYS A 200 23.86 11.16 -13.03
N ALA A 201 23.64 11.45 -11.75
CA ALA A 201 22.46 12.19 -11.30
C ALA A 201 22.41 13.62 -11.87
N LYS A 202 23.57 14.30 -11.98
CA LYS A 202 23.68 15.59 -12.66
C LYS A 202 23.32 15.51 -14.15
N ILE A 203 23.79 14.46 -14.85
CA ILE A 203 23.51 14.23 -16.28
C ILE A 203 22.01 13.97 -16.50
N ALA A 204 21.37 13.16 -15.66
CA ALA A 204 19.94 12.86 -15.75
C ALA A 204 19.06 14.12 -15.58
N ASN A 205 19.52 15.10 -14.80
CA ASN A 205 18.83 16.40 -14.63
C ASN A 205 19.05 17.37 -15.81
N GLN A 206 20.06 17.14 -16.66
CA GLN A 206 20.32 17.96 -17.85
C GLN A 206 19.65 17.42 -19.10
N SER A 207 19.25 16.13 -19.12
CA SER A 207 18.60 15.48 -20.26
C SER A 207 17.07 15.63 -20.32
N VAL A 208 16.47 16.45 -19.47
CA VAL A 208 15.05 16.83 -19.56
C VAL A 208 14.98 18.26 -20.11
N SER A 209 14.95 18.35 -21.45
CA SER A 209 14.61 19.52 -22.24
C SER A 209 13.67 19.10 -23.36
#